data_AF-A0A1H1J6S7-F1
#
_entry.id   AF-A0A1H1J6S7-F1
#
_cell.length_a   1.000
_cell.length_b   1.000
_cell.length_c   1.000
_cell.angle_alpha   90.00
_cell.angle_beta   90.00
_cell.angle_gamma   90.00
#
_symmetry.space_group_name_H-M   'P 1'
#
loop_
_entity.id
_entity.type
_entity.pdbx_description
1 polymer ?
#
loop_
_entity_poly.entity_id
_entity_poly.type
_entity_poly.pdbx_seq_one_letter_code
_entity_poly.pdbx_strand_id
1 'polypeptide(L)'
;MDSVQCEYDDCMVLIRALRNWIARYWPADYPRVKAEIRQLIDMVERAGPRDAMFHGRLDAARSLIVLGRLSDALDCVDTLLRVVQQTERSPTRRPITARGWRP
;
A
#
# COMPACT_ATOMS: atom_id res chain seq x y z
N MET A 1 14.88 -0.07 15.22
CA MET A 1 13.73 -0.69 14.54
C MET A 1 12.92 0.43 13.88
N ASP A 2 13.63 1.36 13.21
CA ASP A 2 13.15 2.74 13.00
C ASP A 2 13.04 3.12 11.51
N SER A 3 13.68 2.35 10.62
CA SER A 3 13.69 2.61 9.17
C SER A 3 12.30 2.45 8.53
N VAL A 4 11.56 1.40 8.92
CA VAL A 4 10.27 1.06 8.28
C VAL A 4 9.14 1.99 8.72
N GLN A 5 9.19 2.49 9.96
CA GLN A 5 8.23 3.49 10.45
C GLN A 5 8.44 4.83 9.74
N CYS A 6 9.70 5.21 9.47
CA CYS A 6 10.05 6.37 8.67
C CYS A 6 9.50 6.26 7.25
N GLU A 7 9.70 5.12 6.58
CA GLU A 7 9.19 4.87 5.23
C GLU A 7 7.66 4.94 5.15
N TYR A 8 6.94 4.41 6.16
CA TYR A 8 5.48 4.54 6.24
C TYR A 8 5.03 6.00 6.39
N ASP A 9 5.66 6.75 7.29
CA ASP A 9 5.29 8.14 7.55
C ASP A 9 5.55 9.01 6.31
N ASP A 10 6.64 8.76 5.57
CA ASP A 10 6.93 9.39 4.28
C ASP A 10 5.84 9.08 3.24
N CYS A 11 5.38 7.83 3.17
CA CYS A 11 4.28 7.44 2.28
C CYS A 11 2.97 8.14 2.62
N MET A 12 2.67 8.32 3.92
CA MET A 12 1.48 9.05 4.35
C MET A 12 1.55 10.53 4.01
N VAL A 13 2.72 11.15 4.11
CA VAL A 13 2.96 12.52 3.65
C VAL A 13 2.76 12.62 2.13
N LEU A 14 3.32 11.69 1.36
CA LEU A 14 3.16 11.66 -0.09
C LEU A 14 1.69 11.50 -0.52
N ILE A 15 0.93 10.58 0.11
CA ILE A 15 -0.50 10.41 -0.18
C ILE A 15 -1.29 11.70 0.07
N ARG A 16 -1.01 12.40 1.18
CA ARG A 16 -1.66 13.68 1.48
C ARG A 16 -1.31 14.74 0.44
N ALA A 17 -0.04 14.81 0.01
CA ALA A 17 0.39 15.73 -1.03
C ALA A 17 -0.31 15.44 -2.37
N LEU A 18 -0.38 14.17 -2.78
CA LEU A 18 -1.06 13.74 -4.00
C LEU A 18 -2.57 14.04 -3.97
N ARG A 19 -3.24 13.79 -2.84
CA ARG A 19 -4.67 14.15 -2.66
C ARG A 19 -4.89 15.65 -2.81
N ASN A 20 -4.04 16.47 -2.19
CA ASN A 20 -4.12 17.93 -2.31
C ASN A 20 -3.83 18.42 -3.74
N TRP A 21 -2.91 17.75 -4.45
CA TRP A 21 -2.65 18.05 -5.86
C TRP A 21 -3.81 17.71 -6.78
N ILE A 22 -4.41 16.52 -6.64
CA ILE A 22 -5.60 16.15 -7.42
C ILE A 22 -6.72 17.18 -7.17
N ALA A 23 -6.91 17.64 -5.94
CA ALA A 23 -7.93 18.64 -5.64
C ALA A 23 -7.68 20.02 -6.29
N ARG A 24 -6.42 20.40 -6.54
CA ARG A 24 -6.04 21.75 -6.99
C ARG A 24 -5.69 21.87 -8.46
N TYR A 25 -5.06 20.85 -9.05
CA TYR A 25 -4.39 20.94 -10.36
C TYR A 25 -4.89 19.91 -11.37
N TRP A 26 -5.97 19.20 -11.03
CA TRP A 26 -6.61 18.30 -11.98
C TRP A 26 -7.20 19.07 -13.18
N PRO A 27 -7.00 18.64 -14.44
CA PRO A 27 -6.34 17.40 -14.89
C PRO A 27 -4.90 17.57 -15.43
N ALA A 28 -4.28 18.74 -15.32
CA ALA A 28 -3.00 19.05 -15.99
C ALA A 28 -1.84 18.10 -15.58
N ASP A 29 -1.80 17.71 -14.30
CA ASP A 29 -0.73 16.87 -13.74
C ASP A 29 -1.05 15.36 -13.73
N TYR A 30 -2.06 14.93 -14.49
CA TYR A 30 -2.52 13.54 -14.53
C TYR A 30 -1.40 12.50 -14.73
N PRO A 31 -0.46 12.65 -15.69
CA PRO A 31 0.60 11.65 -15.91
C PRO A 31 1.55 11.51 -14.72
N ARG A 32 1.88 12.63 -14.07
CA ARG A 32 2.78 12.66 -12.91
C ARG A 32 2.14 11.98 -11.72
N VAL A 33 0.92 12.38 -11.36
CA VAL A 33 0.18 11.79 -10.23
C VAL A 33 -0.02 10.28 -10.46
N LYS A 34 -0.34 9.87 -11.69
CA LYS A 34 -0.45 8.46 -12.05
C LYS A 34 0.85 7.67 -11.85
N ALA A 35 2.01 8.26 -12.16
CA ALA A 35 3.30 7.60 -11.96
C ALA A 35 3.61 7.41 -10.47
N GLU A 36 3.35 8.43 -9.64
CA GLU A 36 3.57 8.37 -8.18
C GLU A 36 2.69 7.29 -7.52
N ILE A 37 1.39 7.21 -7.89
CA ILE A 37 0.49 6.19 -7.35
C ILE A 37 0.97 4.78 -7.75
N ARG A 38 1.50 4.59 -8.97
CA ARG A 38 2.07 3.30 -9.38
C ARG A 38 3.27 2.90 -8.54
N GLN A 39 4.19 3.83 -8.27
CA GLN A 39 5.34 3.55 -7.42
C GLN A 39 4.91 3.15 -6.00
N LEU A 40 3.91 3.83 -5.45
CA LEU A 40 3.33 3.45 -4.15
C LEU A 40 2.74 2.03 -4.18
N ILE A 41 2.01 1.66 -5.23
CA ILE A 41 1.47 0.30 -5.39
C ILE A 41 2.60 -0.73 -5.44
N ASP A 42 3.65 -0.48 -6.23
CA ASP A 42 4.76 -1.42 -6.39
C ASP A 42 5.52 -1.63 -5.07
N MET A 43 5.68 -0.57 -4.28
CA MET A 43 6.28 -0.63 -2.95
C MET A 43 5.40 -1.41 -1.97
N VAL A 44 4.10 -1.12 -1.95
CA VAL A 44 3.11 -1.83 -1.11
C VAL A 44 3.06 -3.33 -1.46
N GLU A 45 3.16 -3.68 -2.74
CA GLU A 45 3.21 -5.09 -3.17
C GLU A 45 4.45 -5.82 -2.64
N ARG A 46 5.62 -5.14 -2.61
CA ARG A 46 6.86 -5.73 -2.10
C ARG A 46 6.84 -5.95 -0.60
N ALA A 47 6.24 -5.02 0.15
CA ALA A 47 6.19 -5.06 1.61
C ALA A 47 4.97 -5.82 2.17
N GLY A 48 3.97 -6.06 1.33
CA GLY A 48 2.70 -6.62 1.76
C GLY A 48 2.66 -8.13 1.98
N PRO A 49 1.63 -8.63 2.68
CA PRO A 49 1.42 -10.05 2.87
C PRO A 49 1.06 -10.75 1.55
N ARG A 50 1.49 -12.01 1.42
CA ARG A 50 1.26 -12.84 0.22
C ARG A 50 -0.11 -13.53 0.19
N ASP A 51 -1.16 -12.85 0.67
CA ASP A 51 -2.51 -13.42 0.70
C ASP A 51 -3.40 -12.89 -0.43
N ALA A 52 -4.37 -13.70 -0.83
CA ALA A 52 -5.24 -13.40 -1.96
C ALA A 52 -6.09 -12.14 -1.74
N MET A 53 -6.44 -11.80 -0.49
CA MET A 53 -7.24 -10.62 -0.19
C MET A 53 -6.42 -9.34 -0.42
N PHE A 54 -5.14 -9.35 0.00
CA PHE A 54 -4.22 -8.25 -0.24
C PHE A 54 -3.96 -8.05 -1.74
N HIS A 55 -3.65 -9.12 -2.47
CA HIS A 55 -3.45 -9.03 -3.92
C HIS A 55 -4.71 -8.61 -4.69
N GLY A 56 -5.90 -9.06 -4.29
CA GLY A 56 -7.16 -8.60 -4.88
C GLY A 56 -7.38 -7.09 -4.70
N ARG A 57 -6.96 -6.51 -3.57
CA ARG A 57 -7.00 -5.06 -3.34
C ARG A 57 -5.95 -4.30 -4.14
N LEU A 58 -4.76 -4.87 -4.34
CA LEU A 58 -3.73 -4.32 -5.24
C LEU A 58 -4.25 -4.23 -6.68
N ASP A 59 -4.86 -5.30 -7.17
CA ASP A 59 -5.40 -5.34 -8.54
C ASP A 59 -6.56 -4.36 -8.73
N ALA A 60 -7.38 -4.15 -7.69
CA ALA A 60 -8.39 -3.09 -7.68
C ALA A 60 -7.75 -1.70 -7.80
N ALA A 61 -6.69 -1.40 -7.02
CA ALA A 61 -5.97 -0.13 -7.10
C ALA A 61 -5.36 0.10 -8.50
N ARG A 62 -4.75 -0.93 -9.09
CA ARG A 62 -4.21 -0.89 -10.46
C ARG A 62 -5.30 -0.62 -11.50
N SER A 63 -6.46 -1.25 -11.34
CA SER A 63 -7.61 -1.05 -12.23
C SER A 63 -8.13 0.39 -12.16
N LEU A 64 -8.19 0.98 -10.96
CA LEU A 64 -8.60 2.38 -10.78
C LEU A 64 -7.66 3.37 -11.47
N ILE A 65 -6.34 3.10 -11.49
CA ILE A 65 -5.38 3.88 -12.26
C ILE A 65 -5.62 3.81 -13.76
N VAL A 66 -5.98 2.62 -14.28
CA VAL A 66 -6.32 2.44 -15.70
C VAL A 66 -7.57 3.23 -16.06
N LEU A 67 -8.57 3.23 -15.19
CA LEU A 67 -9.82 3.98 -15.33
C LEU A 67 -9.68 5.49 -15.07
N GLY A 68 -8.49 5.97 -14.72
CA GLY A 68 -8.24 7.38 -14.41
C GLY A 68 -8.85 7.87 -13.09
N ARG A 69 -9.37 6.95 -12.27
CA ARG A 69 -9.94 7.22 -10.94
C ARG A 69 -8.83 7.32 -9.89
N LEU A 70 -7.96 8.33 -10.03
CA LEU A 70 -6.74 8.43 -9.23
C LEU A 70 -7.01 8.67 -7.73
N SER A 71 -8.06 9.40 -7.38
CA SER A 71 -8.46 9.58 -5.96
C SER A 71 -8.83 8.25 -5.31
N ASP A 72 -9.65 7.44 -5.99
CA ASP A 72 -10.06 6.13 -5.47
C ASP A 72 -8.86 5.17 -5.41
N ALA A 73 -7.94 5.24 -6.37
CA ALA A 73 -6.71 4.47 -6.35
C ALA A 73 -5.85 4.83 -5.12
N LEU A 74 -5.73 6.12 -4.77
CA LEU A 74 -5.03 6.57 -3.56
C LEU A 74 -5.71 6.07 -2.28
N ASP A 75 -7.05 6.03 -2.25
CA ASP A 75 -7.77 5.48 -1.10
C ASP A 75 -7.49 3.99 -0.93
N CYS A 76 -7.43 3.22 -2.03
CA CYS A 76 -6.98 1.83 -1.98
C CYS A 76 -5.55 1.71 -1.43
N VAL A 77 -4.61 2.54 -1.90
CA VAL A 77 -3.22 2.53 -1.43
C VAL A 77 -3.12 2.85 0.07
N ASP A 78 -3.86 3.85 0.58
CA ASP A 78 -3.93 4.18 2.01
C ASP A 78 -4.41 2.97 2.84
N THR A 79 -5.44 2.26 2.38
CA THR A 79 -5.90 1.05 3.08
C THR A 79 -4.87 -0.09 3.06
N LEU A 80 -4.16 -0.28 1.95
CA LEU A 80 -3.13 -1.31 1.83
C LEU A 80 -1.92 -1.01 2.71
N LEU A 81 -1.45 0.24 2.75
CA LEU A 81 -0.35 0.66 3.62
C LEU A 81 -0.63 0.37 5.10
N ARG A 82 -1.87 0.56 5.56
CA ARG A 82 -2.26 0.22 6.93
C ARG A 82 -2.15 -1.29 7.20
N VAL A 83 -2.46 -2.13 6.21
CA VAL A 83 -2.29 -3.59 6.32
C VAL A 83 -0.81 -3.96 6.40
N VAL A 84 0.05 -3.34 5.57
CA VAL A 84 1.50 -3.53 5.62
C VAL A 84 2.04 -3.15 7.01
N GLN A 85 1.67 -1.96 7.51
CA GLN A 85 2.09 -1.48 8.83
C GLN A 85 1.64 -2.42 9.97
N GLN A 86 0.42 -2.95 9.90
CA GLN A 86 -0.09 -3.88 10.92
C GLN A 86 0.62 -5.23 10.88
N THR A 87 0.97 -5.71 9.70
CA THR A 87 1.70 -6.98 9.50
C THR A 87 3.11 -6.88 10.08
N GLU A 88 3.81 -5.78 9.85
CA GLU A 88 5.13 -5.48 10.42
C GLU A 88 5.09 -5.38 11.96
N ARG A 89 4.07 -4.71 12.53
CA ARG A 89 3.91 -4.55 13.98
C ARG A 89 3.51 -5.84 14.70
N SER A 90 2.98 -6.83 13.96
CA SER A 90 2.58 -8.14 14.49
C SER A 90 3.39 -9.26 13.83
N PRO A 91 4.68 -9.45 14.16
CA PRO A 91 5.49 -10.54 13.60
C PRO A 91 5.02 -11.94 14.05
N THR A 92 3.97 -12.04 14.87
CA THR A 92 3.38 -13.28 15.38
C THR A 92 2.49 -14.00 14.35
N ARG A 93 3.10 -14.38 13.23
CA ARG A 93 2.76 -15.64 12.55
C ARG A 93 4.03 -16.47 12.42
N ARG A 94 4.54 -16.93 13.56
CA ARG A 94 5.40 -18.13 13.57
C ARG A 94 4.53 -19.28 13.02
N PRO A 95 5.01 -20.08 12.06
CA PRO A 95 4.34 -21.32 11.74
C PRO A 95 4.27 -22.15 13.03
N ILE A 96 3.09 -22.68 13.34
CA ILE A 96 2.92 -23.72 14.35
C ILE A 96 3.57 -24.97 13.74
N THR A 97 4.89 -25.06 13.79
CA THR A 97 5.62 -26.29 13.48
C THR A 97 6.35 -26.73 14.74
N ALA A 98 6.09 -27.99 15.09
CA ALA A 98 6.74 -28.78 16.13
C ALA A 98 6.36 -28.44 17.59
N ARG A 99 5.09 -28.69 17.97
CA ARG A 99 4.91 -29.46 19.21
C ARG A 99 5.40 -30.87 18.89
N GLY A 100 6.65 -31.13 19.25
CA GLY A 100 7.22 -32.47 19.25
C GLY A 100 6.31 -33.37 20.08
N TRP A 101 5.64 -34.30 19.40
CA TRP A 101 5.27 -35.58 19.97
C TRP A 101 6.50 -36.16 20.67
N ARG A 102 6.38 -36.48 21.96
CA ARG A 102 7.26 -37.48 22.58
C ARG A 102 6.40 -38.71 22.90
N PRO A 103 6.91 -39.92 22.64
CA PRO A 103 6.21 -41.18 22.91
C PRO A 103 5.99 -41.40 24.42
#